data_AF-C6C1U3-F1
#
_entry.id   AF-C6C1U3-F1
#
_cell.length_a   1.000
_cell.length_b   1.000
_cell.length_c   1.000
_cell.angle_alpha   90.00
_cell.angle_beta   90.00
_cell.angle_gamma   90.00
#
_symmetry.space_group_name_H-M   'P 1'
#
loop_
_entity.id
_entity.type
_entity.pdbx_description
1 polymer ?
#
loop_
_entity_poly.entity_id
_entity_poly.type
_entity_poly.pdbx_seq_one_letter_code
_entity_poly.pdbx_strand_id
1 'polypeptide(L)'
;MCAKMITFDSSAREKLKAGVRDLITKDRLAEAIKSLLGKTEHTKQTRRIDYRELVDDGCINVLTKMNPELVQQYLGAAQAAAGNNVDKTRHTLVSLRTMWEQILSKIAPPAKSLEWLKREGKASKDFIYIKDGEERATKLGRLLYAFRKCLSHDMISAVKNQVKTIKCYLDQLNRVHKSVLNFAKDKLKKFFLLGNTQLNSLRLLFV
;
A
#
# COMPACT_ATOMS: atom_id res chain seq x y z
N MET A 1 32.88 26.50 14.27
CA MET A 1 32.13 26.34 15.54
C MET A 1 30.64 26.17 15.23
N CYS A 2 30.03 25.18 15.87
CA CYS A 2 28.60 24.88 16.02
C CYS A 2 27.78 24.45 14.78
N ALA A 3 27.83 23.15 14.50
CA ALA A 3 26.75 22.42 13.86
C ALA A 3 25.50 22.43 14.77
N LYS A 4 24.40 23.00 14.29
CA LYS A 4 23.08 22.85 14.92
C LYS A 4 22.61 21.42 14.71
N MET A 5 22.79 20.59 15.75
CA MET A 5 22.09 19.32 15.89
C MET A 5 20.58 19.59 15.90
N ILE A 6 19.91 19.23 14.81
CA ILE A 6 18.44 19.20 14.78
C ILE A 6 18.03 18.03 15.68
N THR A 7 17.72 18.34 16.93
CA THR A 7 17.08 17.40 17.86
C THR A 7 15.70 17.06 17.32
N PHE A 8 15.56 15.85 16.79
CA PHE A 8 14.25 15.28 16.47
C PHE A 8 13.40 15.23 17.75
N ASP A 9 12.31 16.01 17.75
CA ASP A 9 11.30 16.11 18.80
C ASP A 9 10.82 14.70 19.23
N SER A 10 10.81 14.45 20.54
CA SER A 10 10.39 13.17 21.13
C SER A 10 8.92 12.85 20.78
N SER A 11 8.09 13.88 20.54
CA SER A 11 6.71 13.75 20.10
C SER A 11 6.59 13.10 18.72
N ALA A 12 7.48 13.43 17.78
CA ALA A 12 7.51 12.82 16.45
C ALA A 12 7.93 11.34 16.52
N ARG A 13 8.89 11.01 17.40
CA ARG A 13 9.31 9.61 17.64
C ARG A 13 8.21 8.78 18.28
N GLU A 14 7.46 9.32 19.24
CA GLU A 14 6.35 8.60 19.88
C GLU A 14 5.15 8.43 18.93
N LYS A 15 4.83 9.41 18.08
CA LYS A 15 3.83 9.25 17.01
C LYS A 15 4.24 8.20 15.98
N LEU A 16 5.53 8.13 15.65
CA LEU A 16 6.10 7.11 14.78
C LEU A 16 6.02 5.73 15.42
N LYS A 17 6.37 5.59 16.71
CA LYS A 17 6.24 4.34 17.48
C LYS A 17 4.80 3.87 17.62
N ALA A 18 3.85 4.79 17.86
CA ALA A 18 2.42 4.48 17.92
C ALA A 18 1.91 4.00 16.56
N GLY A 19 2.27 4.68 15.47
CA GLY A 19 1.94 4.23 14.11
C GLY A 19 2.60 2.91 13.70
N VAL A 20 3.77 2.59 14.26
CA VAL A 20 4.49 1.32 14.07
C VAL A 20 3.84 0.18 14.86
N ARG A 21 3.23 0.46 16.02
CA ARG A 21 2.52 -0.54 16.83
C ARG A 21 1.31 -1.13 16.10
N ASP A 22 0.66 -0.33 15.24
CA ASP A 22 -0.42 -0.78 14.34
C ASP A 22 0.08 -1.59 13.12
N LEU A 23 1.36 -1.51 12.77
CA LEU A 23 1.96 -2.15 11.59
C LEU A 23 2.46 -3.59 11.85
N ILE A 24 2.26 -4.12 13.05
CA ILE A 24 2.83 -5.42 13.47
C ILE A 24 1.73 -6.45 13.69
N THR A 25 1.52 -7.32 12.69
CA THR A 25 1.78 -8.78 12.85
C THR A 25 1.70 -9.47 11.48
N LYS A 26 2.86 -9.97 11.04
CA LYS A 26 3.06 -10.73 9.80
C LYS A 26 2.05 -11.88 9.64
N ASP A 27 1.76 -12.56 10.74
CA ASP A 27 0.90 -13.74 10.73
C ASP A 27 -0.57 -13.34 10.65
N ARG A 28 -1.03 -12.40 11.48
CA ARG A 28 -2.43 -11.94 11.46
C ARG A 28 -2.89 -11.37 10.12
N LEU A 29 -2.02 -10.69 9.38
CA LEU A 29 -2.42 -10.09 8.11
C LEU A 29 -2.38 -11.08 6.95
N ALA A 30 -1.39 -11.98 6.90
CA ALA A 30 -1.38 -13.07 5.93
C ALA A 30 -2.53 -14.06 6.18
N GLU A 31 -2.82 -14.37 7.46
CA GLU A 31 -4.03 -15.10 7.88
C GLU A 31 -5.29 -14.33 7.53
N ALA A 32 -5.34 -13.00 7.75
CA ALA A 32 -6.51 -12.19 7.40
C ALA A 32 -6.75 -12.15 5.89
N ILE A 33 -5.69 -12.02 5.08
CA ILE A 33 -5.78 -12.09 3.62
C ILE A 33 -6.20 -13.50 3.19
N LYS A 34 -5.64 -14.57 3.77
CA LYS A 34 -6.06 -15.95 3.49
C LYS A 34 -7.50 -16.25 3.93
N SER A 35 -7.90 -15.79 5.12
CA SER A 35 -9.24 -15.93 5.70
C SER A 35 -10.27 -15.16 4.89
N LEU A 36 -9.94 -13.93 4.46
CA LEU A 36 -10.73 -13.16 3.51
C LEU A 36 -10.88 -13.93 2.19
N LEU A 37 -9.83 -14.60 1.70
CA LEU A 37 -9.84 -15.33 0.44
C LEU A 37 -10.45 -16.74 0.52
N GLY A 38 -10.54 -17.34 1.71
CA GLY A 38 -11.21 -18.61 1.98
C GLY A 38 -12.73 -18.55 1.77
N LYS A 39 -13.35 -19.71 1.54
CA LYS A 39 -14.82 -19.84 1.52
C LYS A 39 -15.33 -19.70 2.95
N THR A 40 -16.05 -18.63 3.26
CA THR A 40 -16.78 -18.45 4.53
C THR A 40 -18.28 -18.47 4.25
N GLU A 41 -19.02 -19.20 5.09
CA GLU A 41 -20.46 -19.38 5.01
C GLU A 41 -21.22 -18.06 5.19
N HIS A 42 -22.35 -17.97 4.49
CA HIS A 42 -23.16 -16.77 4.38
C HIS A 42 -24.00 -16.52 5.64
N THR A 43 -23.69 -15.46 6.38
CA THR A 43 -24.66 -14.81 7.28
C THR A 43 -25.28 -13.61 6.55
N LYS A 44 -26.56 -13.72 6.22
CA LYS A 44 -27.35 -12.70 5.50
C LYS A 44 -27.67 -11.52 6.43
N GLN A 45 -26.92 -10.43 6.33
CA GLN A 45 -27.43 -9.09 6.65
C GLN A 45 -26.84 -8.07 5.68
N THR A 46 -27.47 -7.89 4.52
CA THR A 46 -26.95 -7.04 3.44
C THR A 46 -27.30 -5.56 3.69
N ARG A 47 -26.65 -4.92 4.67
CA ARG A 47 -26.78 -3.47 4.85
C ARG A 47 -26.20 -2.75 3.63
N ARG A 48 -26.88 -1.69 3.17
CA ARG A 48 -26.31 -0.76 2.18
C ARG A 48 -25.13 -0.05 2.84
N ILE A 49 -23.93 -0.27 2.31
CA ILE A 49 -22.71 0.43 2.73
C ILE A 49 -22.76 1.82 2.10
N ASP A 50 -22.56 2.86 2.89
CA ASP A 50 -22.26 4.19 2.36
C ASP A 50 -20.77 4.23 1.94
N TYR A 51 -20.46 4.74 0.75
CA TYR A 51 -19.08 4.85 0.30
C TYR A 51 -18.23 5.71 1.24
N ARG A 52 -18.85 6.64 1.98
CA ARG A 52 -18.20 7.43 3.02
C ARG A 52 -17.63 6.59 4.16
N GLU A 53 -18.16 5.39 4.39
CA GLU A 53 -17.58 4.43 5.35
C GLU A 53 -16.27 3.79 4.86
N LEU A 54 -15.99 3.90 3.56
CA LEU A 54 -14.76 3.38 2.95
C LEU A 54 -13.70 4.46 2.79
N VAL A 55 -14.11 5.72 2.68
CA VAL A 55 -13.22 6.85 2.46
C VAL A 55 -12.50 7.22 3.75
N ASP A 56 -11.18 7.38 3.65
CA ASP A 56 -10.31 7.76 4.76
C ASP A 56 -9.57 9.07 4.41
N ASP A 57 -9.67 10.07 5.29
CA ASP A 57 -9.06 11.39 5.08
C ASP A 57 -7.52 11.33 5.05
N GLY A 58 -6.92 10.38 5.77
CA GLY A 58 -5.49 10.11 5.71
C GLY A 58 -5.06 9.67 4.31
N CYS A 59 -5.85 8.80 3.68
CA CYS A 59 -5.62 8.35 2.31
C CYS A 59 -5.76 9.50 1.32
N ILE A 60 -6.79 10.34 1.46
CA ILE A 60 -6.96 11.55 0.64
C ILE A 60 -5.76 12.47 0.78
N ASN A 61 -5.28 12.72 1.99
CA ASN A 61 -4.12 13.57 2.25
C ASN A 61 -2.84 13.03 1.62
N VAL A 62 -2.59 11.71 1.73
CA VAL A 62 -1.46 11.04 1.09
C VAL A 62 -1.53 11.20 -0.44
N LEU A 63 -2.69 10.89 -1.03
CA LEU A 63 -2.86 10.97 -2.48
C LEU A 63 -2.71 12.40 -2.99
N THR A 64 -3.27 13.38 -2.28
CA THR A 64 -3.15 14.81 -2.61
C THR A 64 -1.68 15.25 -2.64
N LYS A 65 -0.87 14.80 -1.68
CA LYS A 65 0.58 15.09 -1.64
C LYS A 65 1.35 14.38 -2.76
N MET A 66 0.90 13.22 -3.24
CA MET A 66 1.56 12.47 -4.31
C MET A 66 1.17 12.95 -5.70
N ASN A 67 -0.12 12.98 -5.98
CA ASN A 67 -0.75 13.46 -7.20
C ASN A 67 -2.27 13.62 -6.94
N PRO A 68 -2.81 14.86 -6.89
CA PRO A 68 -4.23 15.11 -6.63
C PRO A 68 -5.21 14.37 -7.55
N GLU A 69 -4.81 14.08 -8.79
CA GLU A 69 -5.65 13.32 -9.74
C GLU A 69 -5.98 11.90 -9.25
N LEU A 70 -5.13 11.32 -8.39
CA LEU A 70 -5.35 9.99 -7.82
C LEU A 70 -6.52 9.95 -6.83
N VAL A 71 -6.90 11.09 -6.26
CA VAL A 71 -8.04 11.18 -5.32
C VAL A 71 -9.33 10.75 -6.02
N GLN A 72 -9.51 11.13 -7.29
CA GLN A 72 -10.70 10.73 -8.06
C GLN A 72 -10.74 9.21 -8.30
N GLN A 73 -9.60 8.58 -8.57
CA GLN A 73 -9.52 7.13 -8.73
C GLN A 73 -9.85 6.40 -7.41
N TYR A 74 -9.42 6.94 -6.28
CA TYR A 74 -9.73 6.42 -4.95
C TYR A 74 -11.23 6.53 -4.62
N LEU A 75 -11.82 7.71 -4.84
CA LEU A 75 -13.25 7.95 -4.60
C LEU A 75 -14.14 7.10 -5.51
N GLY A 76 -13.78 6.98 -6.80
CA GLY A 76 -14.47 6.12 -7.75
C GLY A 76 -14.40 4.63 -7.34
N ALA A 77 -13.26 4.18 -6.83
CA ALA A 77 -13.13 2.83 -6.28
C ALA A 77 -14.03 2.60 -5.05
N ALA A 78 -14.12 3.58 -4.14
CA ALA A 78 -15.00 3.51 -2.98
C ALA A 78 -16.48 3.45 -3.38
N GLN A 79 -16.89 4.30 -4.32
CA GLN A 79 -18.25 4.31 -4.88
C GLN A 79 -18.59 2.98 -5.55
N ALA A 80 -17.68 2.43 -6.36
CA ALA A 80 -17.85 1.12 -6.97
C ALA A 80 -18.04 0.03 -5.90
N ALA A 81 -17.18 0.00 -4.88
CA ALA A 81 -17.23 -1.00 -3.81
C ALA A 81 -18.53 -0.97 -2.98
N ALA A 82 -19.05 0.24 -2.72
CA ALA A 82 -20.29 0.45 -1.98
C ALA A 82 -21.56 0.18 -2.83
N GLY A 83 -21.43 0.29 -4.16
CA GLY A 83 -22.51 0.15 -5.12
C GLY A 83 -23.12 -1.25 -5.23
N ASN A 84 -24.21 -1.32 -5.99
CA ASN A 84 -24.95 -2.56 -6.26
C ASN A 84 -24.71 -3.11 -7.68
N ASN A 85 -23.75 -2.54 -8.42
CA ASN A 85 -23.40 -3.00 -9.77
C ASN A 85 -22.87 -4.45 -9.73
N VAL A 86 -23.25 -5.27 -10.70
CA VAL A 86 -22.80 -6.67 -10.84
C VAL A 86 -21.28 -6.79 -11.02
N ASP A 87 -20.66 -5.80 -11.68
CA ASP A 87 -19.23 -5.67 -11.91
C ASP A 87 -18.50 -4.83 -10.86
N LYS A 88 -19.14 -4.51 -9.73
CA LYS A 88 -18.56 -3.67 -8.66
C LYS A 88 -17.17 -4.13 -8.21
N THR A 89 -16.96 -5.44 -8.11
CA THR A 89 -15.66 -6.00 -7.71
C THR A 89 -14.61 -5.68 -8.76
N ARG A 90 -14.92 -5.90 -10.05
CA ARG A 90 -14.02 -5.58 -11.16
C ARG A 90 -13.70 -4.09 -11.20
N HIS A 91 -14.71 -3.22 -11.15
CA HIS A 91 -14.51 -1.77 -11.16
C HIS A 91 -13.66 -1.28 -9.98
N THR A 92 -13.92 -1.79 -8.77
CA THR A 92 -13.13 -1.46 -7.58
C THR A 92 -11.68 -1.87 -7.77
N LEU A 93 -11.42 -3.12 -8.13
CA LEU A 93 -10.07 -3.65 -8.19
C LEU A 93 -9.26 -3.06 -9.35
N VAL A 94 -9.88 -2.81 -10.51
CA VAL A 94 -9.22 -2.12 -11.64
C VAL A 94 -8.85 -0.68 -11.27
N SER A 95 -9.74 0.04 -10.60
CA SER A 95 -9.49 1.42 -10.16
C SER A 95 -8.33 1.46 -9.15
N LEU A 96 -8.35 0.58 -8.15
CA LEU A 96 -7.27 0.47 -7.16
C LEU A 96 -5.94 0.05 -7.80
N ARG A 97 -5.96 -0.90 -8.75
CA ARG A 97 -4.76 -1.34 -9.47
C ARG A 97 -4.14 -0.17 -10.25
N THR A 98 -4.97 0.56 -10.99
CA THR A 98 -4.52 1.72 -11.78
C THR A 98 -3.91 2.79 -10.88
N MET A 99 -4.58 3.10 -9.77
CA MET A 99 -4.08 4.05 -8.78
C MET A 99 -2.71 3.63 -8.23
N TRP A 100 -2.57 2.38 -7.79
CA TRP A 100 -1.30 1.86 -7.28
C TRP A 100 -0.20 1.79 -8.35
N GLU A 101 -0.54 1.49 -9.59
CA GLU A 101 0.41 1.54 -10.71
C GLU A 101 0.96 2.95 -10.91
N GLN A 102 0.11 3.98 -10.83
CA GLN A 102 0.52 5.38 -10.93
C GLN A 102 1.33 5.86 -9.72
N ILE A 103 0.95 5.46 -8.51
CA ILE A 103 1.73 5.71 -7.29
C ILE A 103 3.15 5.18 -7.47
N LEU A 104 3.29 3.89 -7.79
CA LEU A 104 4.57 3.21 -7.86
C LEU A 104 5.42 3.66 -9.05
N SER A 105 4.81 4.14 -10.13
CA SER A 105 5.55 4.68 -11.28
C SER A 105 6.19 6.03 -10.98
N LYS A 106 5.70 6.78 -9.97
CA LYS A 106 6.20 8.10 -9.58
C LYS A 106 6.89 8.14 -8.20
N ILE A 107 6.79 7.07 -7.39
CA ILE A 107 7.19 7.07 -5.97
C ILE A 107 8.66 7.41 -5.70
N ALA A 108 9.56 7.05 -6.61
CA ALA A 108 10.99 7.34 -6.48
C ALA A 108 11.71 7.28 -7.84
N PRO A 109 12.78 8.05 -8.08
CA PRO A 109 13.53 8.00 -9.32
C PRO A 109 14.20 6.62 -9.54
N PRO A 110 14.07 5.99 -10.74
CA PRO A 110 14.62 4.65 -10.98
C PRO A 110 16.14 4.54 -10.77
N ALA A 111 16.93 5.46 -11.32
CA ALA A 111 18.39 5.43 -11.23
C ALA A 111 18.89 5.57 -9.79
N LYS A 112 18.39 6.58 -9.05
CA LYS A 112 18.75 6.77 -7.63
C LYS A 112 18.32 5.59 -6.75
N SER A 113 17.21 4.95 -7.09
CA SER A 113 16.75 3.76 -6.38
C SER A 113 17.70 2.58 -6.61
N LEU A 114 18.13 2.36 -7.85
CA LEU A 114 19.05 1.29 -8.20
C LEU A 114 20.41 1.47 -7.53
N GLU A 115 20.99 2.65 -7.59
CA GLU A 115 22.28 2.98 -6.97
C GLU A 115 22.26 2.67 -5.46
N TRP A 116 21.21 3.13 -4.77
CA TRP A 116 21.04 2.86 -3.35
C TRP A 116 20.83 1.37 -3.05
N LEU A 117 19.98 0.67 -3.82
CA LEU A 117 19.76 -0.76 -3.63
C LEU A 117 21.06 -1.56 -3.77
N LYS A 118 21.91 -1.22 -4.75
CA LYS A 118 23.22 -1.85 -4.93
C LYS A 118 24.14 -1.58 -3.73
N ARG A 119 24.26 -0.32 -3.31
CA ARG A 119 25.09 0.08 -2.17
C ARG A 119 24.68 -0.63 -0.87
N GLU A 120 23.39 -0.82 -0.66
CA GLU A 120 22.85 -1.52 0.52
C GLU A 120 22.83 -3.05 0.39
N GLY A 121 23.43 -3.62 -0.67
CA GLY A 121 23.47 -5.06 -0.92
C GLY A 121 22.09 -5.69 -1.15
N LYS A 122 21.13 -4.96 -1.75
CA LYS A 122 19.75 -5.39 -1.98
C LYS A 122 19.55 -5.89 -3.42
N ALA A 123 20.27 -6.94 -3.80
CA ALA A 123 20.28 -7.51 -5.16
C ALA A 123 19.17 -8.53 -5.47
N SER A 124 18.18 -8.71 -4.58
CA SER A 124 17.08 -9.66 -4.84
C SER A 124 16.28 -9.28 -6.08
N LYS A 125 15.79 -10.29 -6.82
CA LYS A 125 14.86 -10.13 -7.95
C LYS A 125 13.57 -9.38 -7.61
N ASP A 126 13.22 -9.32 -6.32
CA ASP A 126 12.09 -8.51 -5.85
C ASP A 126 12.37 -7.00 -5.97
N PHE A 127 13.64 -6.57 -5.96
CA PHE A 127 14.05 -5.17 -5.91
C PHE A 127 14.82 -4.70 -7.15
N ILE A 128 15.58 -5.59 -7.78
CA ILE A 128 16.35 -5.32 -9.01
C ILE A 128 15.97 -6.36 -10.06
N TYR A 129 15.80 -5.93 -11.30
CA TYR A 129 15.58 -6.81 -12.45
C TYR A 129 16.47 -6.38 -13.61
N ILE A 130 16.75 -7.28 -14.55
CA ILE A 130 17.49 -6.97 -15.77
C ILE A 130 16.51 -6.83 -16.92
N LYS A 131 16.67 -5.77 -17.73
CA LYS A 131 15.94 -5.57 -18.98
C LYS A 131 16.91 -5.02 -20.02
N ASP A 132 16.97 -5.66 -21.18
CA ASP A 132 17.83 -5.26 -22.30
C ASP A 132 19.33 -5.17 -21.90
N GLY A 133 19.78 -6.10 -21.04
CA GLY A 133 21.16 -6.12 -20.52
C GLY A 133 21.44 -5.13 -19.37
N GLU A 134 20.48 -4.28 -19.01
CA GLU A 134 20.65 -3.26 -17.96
C GLU A 134 19.89 -3.63 -16.69
N GLU A 135 20.54 -3.46 -15.54
CA GLU A 135 19.86 -3.55 -14.25
C GLU A 135 18.96 -2.35 -14.00
N ARG A 136 17.77 -2.60 -13.44
CA ARG A 136 16.75 -1.60 -13.15
C ARG A 136 16.10 -1.89 -11.80
N ALA A 137 15.76 -0.85 -11.05
CA ALA A 137 15.00 -0.99 -9.82
C ALA A 137 13.53 -1.35 -10.13
N THR A 138 13.01 -2.41 -9.51
CA THR A 138 11.58 -2.77 -9.61
C THR A 138 10.72 -1.69 -8.92
N LYS A 139 9.40 -1.70 -9.17
CA LYS A 139 8.45 -0.86 -8.42
C LYS A 139 8.56 -1.04 -6.90
N LEU A 140 8.83 -2.27 -6.44
CA LEU A 140 9.04 -2.56 -5.01
C LEU A 140 10.39 -2.10 -4.50
N GLY A 141 11.45 -2.20 -5.30
CA GLY A 141 12.75 -1.63 -4.98
C GLY A 141 12.67 -0.10 -4.82
N ARG A 142 11.92 0.55 -5.72
CA ARG A 142 11.61 1.98 -5.66
C ARG A 142 10.77 2.35 -4.43
N LEU A 143 9.79 1.53 -4.06
CA LEU A 143 9.02 1.69 -2.83
C LEU A 143 9.91 1.57 -1.57
N LEU A 144 10.78 0.55 -1.51
CA LEU A 144 11.73 0.39 -0.40
C LEU A 144 12.68 1.59 -0.31
N TYR A 145 13.19 2.06 -1.45
CA TYR A 145 14.00 3.28 -1.53
C TYR A 145 13.23 4.51 -1.05
N ALA A 146 11.94 4.64 -1.35
CA ALA A 146 11.13 5.76 -0.89
C ALA A 146 11.12 5.82 0.66
N PHE A 147 10.99 4.68 1.32
CA PHE A 147 11.05 4.57 2.78
C PHE A 147 12.47 4.68 3.37
N ARG A 148 13.53 4.89 2.58
CA ARG A 148 14.92 4.84 3.08
C ARG A 148 15.21 5.78 4.24
N LYS A 149 14.53 6.94 4.29
CA LYS A 149 14.68 7.92 5.38
C LYS A 149 14.08 7.44 6.70
N CYS A 150 13.19 6.46 6.65
CA CYS A 150 12.57 5.82 7.80
C CYS A 150 13.32 4.55 8.25
N LEU A 151 14.42 4.19 7.58
CA LEU A 151 15.20 2.98 7.89
C LEU A 151 16.22 3.26 9.00
N SER A 152 15.75 3.58 10.21
CA SER A 152 16.57 3.45 11.40
C SER A 152 16.79 1.97 11.74
N HIS A 153 17.81 1.67 12.54
CA HIS A 153 18.13 0.29 12.95
C HIS A 153 16.91 -0.43 13.54
N ASP A 154 16.08 0.27 14.31
CA ASP A 154 14.89 -0.30 14.96
C ASP A 154 13.69 -0.45 14.01
N MET A 155 13.62 0.33 12.94
CA MET A 155 12.47 0.37 12.02
C MET A 155 12.66 -0.44 10.75
N ILE A 156 13.89 -0.87 10.44
CA ILE A 156 14.21 -1.57 9.19
C ILE A 156 13.34 -2.82 8.98
N SER A 157 13.06 -3.59 10.05
CA SER A 157 12.23 -4.79 9.97
C SER A 157 10.76 -4.44 9.69
N ALA A 158 10.23 -3.40 10.35
CA ALA A 158 8.87 -2.92 10.16
C ALA A 158 8.66 -2.39 8.73
N VAL A 159 9.57 -1.57 8.22
CA VAL A 159 9.51 -1.04 6.85
C VAL A 159 9.61 -2.16 5.82
N LYS A 160 10.55 -3.11 5.99
CA LYS A 160 10.66 -4.27 5.09
C LYS A 160 9.37 -5.11 5.09
N ASN A 161 8.74 -5.30 6.26
CA ASN A 161 7.46 -5.98 6.35
C ASN A 161 6.36 -5.18 5.63
N GLN A 162 6.33 -3.87 5.80
CA GLN A 162 5.33 -3.03 5.14
C GLN A 162 5.45 -3.07 3.61
N VAL A 163 6.67 -3.02 3.07
CA VAL A 163 6.92 -3.20 1.63
C VAL A 163 6.43 -4.57 1.15
N LYS A 164 6.64 -5.63 1.93
CA LYS A 164 6.13 -6.98 1.61
C LYS A 164 4.60 -7.05 1.66
N THR A 165 3.97 -6.40 2.63
CA THR A 165 2.50 -6.34 2.73
C THR A 165 1.89 -5.63 1.53
N ILE A 166 2.47 -4.50 1.13
CA ILE A 166 2.05 -3.77 -0.08
C ILE A 166 2.21 -4.68 -1.30
N LYS A 167 3.35 -5.39 -1.45
CA LYS A 167 3.52 -6.39 -2.52
C LYS A 167 2.38 -7.41 -2.53
N CYS A 168 2.09 -8.05 -1.40
CA CYS A 168 1.03 -9.06 -1.32
C CYS A 168 -0.33 -8.52 -1.74
N TYR A 169 -0.65 -7.29 -1.33
CA TYR A 169 -1.89 -6.60 -1.72
C TYR A 169 -1.93 -6.33 -3.24
N LEU A 170 -0.84 -5.82 -3.82
CA LEU A 170 -0.72 -5.61 -5.27
C LEU A 170 -0.84 -6.90 -6.06
N ASP A 171 -0.25 -8.00 -5.57
CA ASP A 171 -0.37 -9.31 -6.20
C ASP A 171 -1.83 -9.78 -6.25
N GLN A 172 -2.68 -9.42 -5.27
CA GLN A 172 -4.12 -9.66 -5.33
C GLN A 172 -4.81 -8.78 -6.38
N LEU A 173 -4.48 -7.49 -6.43
CA LEU A 173 -5.00 -6.56 -7.46
C LEU A 173 -4.62 -6.99 -8.89
N ASN A 174 -3.47 -7.63 -9.05
CA ASN A 174 -3.03 -8.14 -10.34
C ASN A 174 -3.75 -9.43 -10.76
N ARG A 175 -4.37 -10.16 -9.83
CA ARG A 175 -5.12 -11.41 -10.12
C ARG A 175 -6.55 -11.18 -10.56
N VAL A 176 -6.99 -9.92 -10.72
CA VAL A 176 -8.36 -9.53 -11.10
C VAL A 176 -8.86 -10.20 -12.39
N HIS A 177 -7.96 -10.52 -13.31
CA HIS A 177 -8.29 -11.19 -14.57
C HIS A 177 -8.29 -12.72 -14.49
N LYS A 178 -7.79 -13.32 -13.40
CA LYS A 178 -7.55 -14.77 -13.29
C LYS A 178 -8.70 -15.55 -12.65
N SER A 179 -9.70 -14.87 -12.10
CA SER A 179 -10.94 -15.52 -11.66
C SER A 179 -12.10 -14.55 -11.76
N VAL A 180 -13.30 -15.09 -11.94
CA VAL A 180 -14.59 -14.40 -11.79
C VAL A 180 -14.72 -13.96 -10.33
N LEU A 181 -13.93 -12.97 -9.91
CA LEU A 181 -13.92 -12.45 -8.55
C LEU A 181 -15.19 -11.65 -8.36
N ASN A 182 -16.26 -12.34 -7.97
CA ASN A 182 -17.44 -11.70 -7.42
C ASN A 182 -17.30 -11.73 -5.90
N PHE A 183 -16.61 -10.74 -5.34
CA PHE A 183 -16.51 -10.64 -3.90
C PHE A 183 -17.90 -10.36 -3.32
N ALA A 184 -18.24 -11.13 -2.28
CA ALA A 184 -19.31 -10.75 -1.37
C ALA A 184 -19.04 -9.32 -0.85
N LYS A 185 -20.12 -8.57 -0.61
CA LYS A 185 -20.03 -7.13 -0.30
C LYS A 185 -19.08 -6.83 0.88
N ASP A 186 -19.14 -7.63 1.94
CA ASP A 186 -18.28 -7.47 3.11
C ASP A 186 -16.82 -7.81 2.83
N LYS A 187 -16.56 -8.80 1.97
CA LYS A 187 -15.20 -9.16 1.53
C LYS A 187 -14.59 -8.04 0.70
N LEU A 188 -15.38 -7.42 -0.19
CA LEU A 188 -14.95 -6.24 -0.95
C LEU A 188 -14.67 -5.03 -0.05
N LYS A 189 -15.54 -4.76 0.93
CA LYS A 189 -15.31 -3.72 1.95
C LYS A 189 -14.00 -3.95 2.71
N LYS A 190 -13.79 -5.15 3.26
CA LYS A 190 -12.57 -5.49 4.01
C LYS A 190 -11.32 -5.38 3.13
N PHE A 191 -11.40 -5.81 1.87
CA PHE A 191 -10.30 -5.66 0.92
C PHE A 191 -9.99 -4.19 0.62
N PHE A 192 -11.01 -3.36 0.44
CA PHE A 192 -10.83 -1.91 0.25
C PHE A 192 -10.15 -1.27 1.47
N LEU A 193 -10.63 -1.56 2.67
CA LEU A 193 -10.06 -1.04 3.92
C LEU A 193 -8.61 -1.51 4.15
N LEU A 194 -8.27 -2.73 3.74
CA LEU A 194 -6.88 -3.18 3.71
C LEU A 194 -6.02 -2.30 2.78
N GLY A 195 -6.57 -1.91 1.63
CA GLY A 195 -5.98 -0.93 0.72
C GLY A 195 -5.77 0.44 1.38
N ASN A 196 -6.73 0.93 2.18
CA ASN A 196 -6.55 2.15 2.97
C ASN A 196 -5.37 2.03 3.93
N THR A 197 -5.24 0.91 4.65
CA THR A 197 -4.09 0.68 5.54
C THR A 197 -2.77 0.76 4.78
N GLN A 198 -2.70 0.15 3.59
CA GLN A 198 -1.49 0.19 2.76
C GLN A 198 -1.19 1.60 2.27
N LEU A 199 -2.20 2.34 1.82
CA LEU A 199 -2.05 3.69 1.31
C LEU A 199 -1.65 4.66 2.43
N ASN A 200 -2.29 4.58 3.60
CA ASN A 200 -1.96 5.38 4.78
C ASN A 200 -0.53 5.14 5.28
N SER A 201 0.04 3.95 5.09
CA SER A 201 1.44 3.71 5.44
C SER A 201 2.41 4.61 4.66
N LEU A 202 2.03 5.08 3.47
CA LEU A 202 2.84 6.00 2.66
C LEU A 202 2.93 7.40 3.29
N ARG A 203 2.13 7.72 4.31
CA ARG A 203 2.25 8.98 5.07
C ARG A 203 3.66 9.20 5.62
N LEU A 204 4.37 8.10 5.93
CA LEU A 204 5.73 8.12 6.45
C LEU A 204 6.73 8.71 5.45
N LEU A 205 6.38 8.80 4.15
CA LEU A 205 7.22 9.41 3.13
C LEU A 205 7.22 10.95 3.20
N PHE A 206 6.30 11.55 3.94
CA PHE A 206 6.10 12.99 4.06
C PHE A 206 6.37 13.55 5.46
N VAL A 207 6.96 12.74 6.34
CA VAL A 207 7.43 13.13 7.68
C VAL A 207 8.91 13.45 7.59
#